data_AF-A0A2V5XAH7-F1
#
_entry.id   AF-A0A2V5XAH7-F1
#
_cell.length_a   1.000
_cell.length_b   1.000
_cell.length_c   1.000
_cell.angle_alpha   90.00
_cell.angle_beta   90.00
_cell.angle_gamma   90.00
#
_symmetry.space_group_name_H-M   'P 1'
#
loop_
_entity.id
_entity.type
_entity.pdbx_description
1 polymer ?
#
loop_
_entity_poly.entity_id
_entity_poly.type
_entity_poly.pdbx_seq_one_letter_code
_entity_poly.pdbx_strand_id
1 'polypeptide(L)' 'DANVVITPGSGFGSKGEGFFRISAFNSRANAVEVARRLQALKW' A
#
# COMPACT_ATOMS: atom_id res chain seq x y z
N ASP A 1 -3.70 11.56 5.27
CA ASP A 1 -2.87 10.40 5.65
C ASP A 1 -3.74 9.15 5.67
N ALA A 2 -3.25 8.02 5.15
CA ALA A 2 -3.99 6.74 5.10
C ALA A 2 -3.60 5.77 6.23
N ASN A 3 -2.48 5.98 6.93
CA ASN A 3 -1.99 5.08 7.98
C ASN A 3 -1.95 3.59 7.53
N VAL A 4 -1.33 3.33 6.38
CA VAL A 4 -1.15 1.98 5.81
C VAL A 4 0.35 1.71 5.65
N VAL A 5 0.85 0.63 6.27
CA VAL A 5 2.24 0.22 6.11
C VAL A 5 2.43 -0.43 4.73
N ILE A 6 3.46 0.02 4.01
CA ILE A 6 3.81 -0.46 2.68
C ILE A 6 5.29 -0.87 2.64
N THR A 7 5.69 -1.56 1.58
CA THR A 7 7.11 -1.75 1.25
C THR A 7 7.48 -0.85 0.07
N PRO A 8 8.46 0.06 0.19
CA PRO A 8 8.91 0.88 -0.93
C PRO A 8 9.57 0.00 -2.01
N GLY A 9 9.27 0.29 -3.27
CA GLY A 9 9.71 -0.51 -4.41
C GLY A 9 11.22 -0.50 -4.63
N SER A 10 11.91 0.57 -4.20
CA SER A 10 13.38 0.68 -4.26
C SER A 10 14.11 -0.43 -3.48
N GLY A 11 13.45 -1.04 -2.48
CA GLY A 11 13.95 -2.23 -1.79
C GLY A 11 13.99 -3.50 -2.63
N PHE A 12 13.40 -3.49 -3.83
CA PHE A 12 13.37 -4.62 -4.79
C PHE A 12 14.29 -4.38 -6.01
N GLY A 13 15.19 -3.39 -5.92
CA GLY A 13 16.13 -3.02 -6.99
C GLY A 13 15.73 -1.77 -7.77
N SER A 14 16.61 -1.30 -8.65
CA SER A 14 16.46 0.00 -9.35
C SER A 14 15.19 0.12 -10.20
N LYS A 15 14.63 -1.02 -10.66
CA LYS A 15 13.38 -1.06 -11.43
C LYS A 15 12.11 -0.91 -10.57
N GLY A 16 12.23 -0.97 -9.25
CA GLY A 16 11.11 -0.73 -8.34
C GLY A 16 10.96 0.73 -7.89
N GLU A 17 11.87 1.63 -8.29
CA GLU A 17 11.78 3.06 -7.95
C GLU A 17 10.47 3.68 -8.46
N GLY A 18 9.83 4.52 -7.65
CA GLY A 18 8.51 5.10 -7.96
C GLY A 18 7.31 4.16 -7.76
N PHE A 19 7.52 2.90 -7.37
CA PHE A 19 6.46 1.95 -7.01
C PHE A 19 6.47 1.62 -5.51
N PHE A 20 5.37 1.05 -5.03
CA PHE A 20 5.28 0.45 -3.71
C PHE A 20 4.48 -0.85 -3.76
N ARG A 21 4.74 -1.74 -2.80
CA ARG A 21 4.02 -3.01 -2.64
C ARG A 21 3.17 -2.97 -1.37
N ILE A 22 1.92 -3.42 -1.50
CA ILE A 22 1.03 -3.72 -0.38
C ILE A 22 0.87 -5.24 -0.28
N SER A 23 0.99 -5.79 0.94
CA SER A 23 0.72 -7.22 1.17
C SER A 23 -0.78 -7.50 1.19
N ALA A 24 -1.19 -8.60 0.55
CA ALA A 24 -2.57 -9.10 0.62
C ALA A 24 -2.82 -9.99 1.86
N PHE A 25 -1.78 -10.33 2.63
CA PHE A 25 -1.91 -11.16 3.83
C PHE A 25 -2.43 -10.35 5.01
N ASN A 26 -3.75 -10.35 5.19
CA ASN A 26 -4.43 -9.75 6.33
C ASN A 26 -5.83 -10.34 6.49
N SER A 27 -6.54 -9.96 7.54
CA SER A 27 -7.98 -10.20 7.64
C SER A 27 -8.72 -9.47 6.51
N ARG A 28 -9.85 -10.03 6.06
CA ARG A 28 -10.71 -9.40 5.05
C ARG A 28 -11.15 -7.99 5.47
N ALA A 29 -11.47 -7.80 6.76
CA ALA A 29 -11.91 -6.51 7.29
C ALA A 29 -10.81 -5.45 7.13
N ASN A 30 -9.56 -5.78 7.46
CA ASN A 30 -8.44 -4.86 7.31
C ASN A 30 -8.14 -4.54 5.84
N ALA A 31 -8.22 -5.53 4.95
CA ALA A 31 -8.02 -5.32 3.52
C ALA A 31 -9.07 -4.36 2.91
N VAL A 32 -10.33 -4.51 3.31
CA VAL A 32 -11.42 -3.62 2.88
C VAL A 32 -11.19 -2.19 3.40
N GLU A 33 -10.76 -2.03 4.65
CA GLU A 33 -10.48 -0.70 5.21
C GLU A 33 -9.32 -0.01 4.49
N VAL A 34 -8.25 -0.75 4.16
CA VAL A 34 -7.14 -0.22 3.34
C VAL A 34 -7.66 0.27 1.99
N ALA A 35 -8.47 -0.54 1.29
CA ALA A 35 -9.03 -0.17 0.00
C ALA A 35 -9.86 1.13 0.09
N ARG A 36 -10.70 1.26 1.12
CA ARG A 36 -11.50 2.46 1.38
C ARG A 36 -10.62 3.70 1.63
N ARG A 37 -9.55 3.57 2.43
CA ARG A 37 -8.63 4.68 2.72
C ARG A 37 -7.86 5.14 1.50
N LEU A 38 -7.38 4.22 0.66
CA LEU A 38 -6.67 4.54 -0.57
C LEU A 38 -7.55 5.31 -1.56
N GLN A 39 -8.83 4.94 -1.68
CA GLN A 39 -9.79 5.66 -2.53
C GLN A 39 -10.08 7.09 -2.03
N ALA A 40 -9.99 7.33 -0.72
CA ALA A 40 -10.26 8.64 -0.13
C ALA A 40 -9.03 9.58 -0.13
N LEU A 41 -7.87 9.12 -0.60
CA LEU A 41 -6.68 9.97 -0.72
C LEU A 41 -6.90 11.05 -1.77
N LYS A 42 -6.55 12.29 -1.42
CA LYS A 42 -6.43 13.40 -2.36
C LYS A 42 -4.96 13.49 -2.76
N TRP A 43 -4.71 13.40 -4.05
CA TRP A 43 -3.38 13.44 -4.66
C TRP A 43 -3.03 14.86 -5.09
#